data_AF-A0AAW5VS97-F1
#
_entry.id   AF-A0AAW5VS97-F1
#
_cell.length_a   1.000
_cell.length_b   1.000
_cell.length_c   1.000
_cell.angle_alpha   90.00
_cell.angle_beta   90.00
_cell.angle_gamma   90.00
#
_symmetry.space_group_name_H-M   'P 1'
#
loop_
_entity.id
_entity.type
_entity.pdbx_description
1 polymer ?
#
loop_
_entity_poly.entity_id
_entity_poly.type
_entity_poly.pdbx_seq_one_letter_code
_entity_poly.pdbx_strand_id
1 'polypeptide(L)'
;MRLVNTIPGGITLLNIHGGQGREISIDHPISTYLVCRNGQSCTNISALPIPKNDFLVVGSVQVLMTSAREYWNGSLKGQVPISHDYSIGENPNSIYLGNGNLDADIAEVLYFNTDLTDTDVQKLFFYLNAKYGLSPM
;
A
#
# COMPACT_ATOMS: atom_id res chain seq x y z
N MET A 1 -16.62 6.67 11.77
CA MET A 1 -16.45 7.63 10.64
C MET A 1 -16.37 6.77 9.39
N ARG A 2 -17.37 6.83 8.51
CA ARG A 2 -17.53 5.90 7.38
C ARG A 2 -16.69 6.40 6.21
N LEU A 3 -15.78 5.57 5.72
CA LEU A 3 -15.04 5.86 4.50
C LEU A 3 -15.99 6.05 3.32
N VAL A 4 -15.72 7.08 2.52
CA VAL A 4 -16.43 7.40 1.29
C VAL A 4 -15.52 6.96 0.15
N ASN A 5 -16.04 6.18 -0.82
CA ASN A 5 -15.34 5.78 -2.06
C ASN A 5 -14.13 4.82 -1.91
N THR A 6 -14.15 3.90 -0.95
CA THR A 6 -13.16 2.81 -0.89
C THR A 6 -13.46 1.73 -1.92
N ILE A 7 -12.48 0.84 -2.15
CA ILE A 7 -12.68 -0.32 -3.01
C ILE A 7 -13.88 -1.17 -2.54
N PRO A 8 -14.87 -1.45 -3.42
CA PRO A 8 -16.03 -2.27 -3.06
C PRO A 8 -15.61 -3.67 -2.60
N GLY A 9 -15.99 -4.05 -1.39
CA GLY A 9 -15.76 -5.40 -0.83
C GLY A 9 -14.31 -5.73 -0.46
N GLY A 10 -13.35 -4.85 -0.77
CA GLY A 10 -11.95 -5.05 -0.39
C GLY A 10 -11.60 -4.44 0.97
N ILE A 11 -10.31 -4.50 1.29
CA ILE A 11 -9.75 -4.06 2.56
C ILE A 11 -8.95 -2.78 2.33
N THR A 12 -9.32 -1.70 3.01
CA THR A 12 -8.51 -0.48 3.03
C THR A 12 -7.49 -0.56 4.15
N LEU A 13 -6.19 -0.50 3.84
CA LEU A 13 -5.13 -0.47 4.85
C LEU A 13 -4.91 0.96 5.35
N LEU A 14 -4.77 1.89 4.41
CA LEU A 14 -4.51 3.29 4.67
C LEU A 14 -5.24 4.12 3.63
N ASN A 15 -6.04 5.09 4.09
CA ASN A 15 -6.67 6.07 3.23
C ASN A 15 -6.30 7.47 3.72
N ILE A 16 -5.63 8.23 2.86
CA ILE A 16 -5.13 9.58 3.13
C ILE A 16 -5.92 10.54 2.26
N HIS A 17 -6.48 11.56 2.91
CA HIS A 17 -7.26 12.63 2.29
C HIS A 17 -8.56 12.13 1.62
N GLY A 18 -9.51 13.04 1.36
CA GLY A 18 -10.78 12.71 0.72
C GLY A 18 -10.61 12.44 -0.78
N GLY A 19 -11.47 13.04 -1.62
CA GLY A 19 -11.32 12.96 -3.07
C GLY A 19 -9.92 13.40 -3.51
N GLN A 20 -9.35 12.75 -4.53
CA GLN A 20 -7.98 13.00 -5.02
C GLN A 20 -6.85 12.63 -4.03
N GLY A 21 -7.19 12.05 -2.88
CA GLY A 21 -6.27 11.45 -1.93
C GLY A 21 -5.69 10.12 -2.41
N ARG A 22 -5.00 9.43 -1.50
CA ARG A 22 -4.39 8.11 -1.74
C ARG A 22 -5.08 7.06 -0.91
N GLU A 23 -5.35 5.92 -1.51
CA GLU A 23 -5.75 4.71 -0.80
C GLU A 23 -4.78 3.58 -1.12
N ILE A 24 -4.37 2.88 -0.07
CA ILE A 24 -3.60 1.64 -0.11
C ILE A 24 -4.54 0.55 0.38
N SER A 25 -4.73 -0.46 -0.46
CA SER A 25 -5.77 -1.46 -0.21
C SER A 25 -5.41 -2.84 -0.71
N ILE A 26 -6.21 -3.83 -0.31
CA ILE A 26 -6.16 -5.21 -0.77
C ILE A 26 -7.49 -5.52 -1.45
N ASP A 27 -7.45 -5.96 -2.70
CA ASP A 27 -8.65 -6.23 -3.49
C ASP A 27 -9.43 -7.46 -3.02
N HIS A 28 -10.67 -7.55 -3.48
CA HIS A 28 -11.51 -8.72 -3.30
C HIS A 28 -11.98 -9.21 -4.68
N PRO A 29 -12.03 -10.53 -4.94
CA PRO A 29 -11.72 -11.64 -4.03
C PRO A 29 -10.26 -12.12 -4.05
N ILE A 30 -9.42 -11.54 -4.90
CA ILE A 30 -8.10 -12.11 -5.23
C ILE A 30 -7.07 -11.83 -4.14
N SER A 31 -7.26 -10.80 -3.30
CA SER A 31 -6.36 -10.41 -2.23
C SER A 31 -5.03 -9.84 -2.73
N THR A 32 -5.06 -8.98 -3.74
CA THR A 32 -3.90 -8.30 -4.34
C THR A 32 -3.78 -6.86 -3.87
N TYR A 33 -2.55 -6.36 -3.78
CA TYR A 33 -2.25 -5.01 -3.32
C TYR A 33 -2.57 -3.97 -4.41
N LEU A 34 -3.32 -2.96 -3.99
CA LEU A 34 -3.77 -1.85 -4.80
C LEU A 34 -3.20 -0.54 -4.27
N VAL A 35 -2.84 0.34 -5.20
CA VAL A 35 -2.74 1.78 -4.94
C VAL A 35 -3.83 2.49 -5.71
N CYS A 36 -4.52 3.40 -5.05
CA CYS A 36 -5.69 4.07 -5.58
C CYS A 36 -5.56 5.58 -5.43
N ARG A 37 -6.06 6.30 -6.43
CA ARG A 37 -6.45 7.69 -6.30
C ARG A 37 -7.91 7.74 -5.87
N ASN A 38 -8.14 8.29 -4.68
CA ASN A 38 -9.46 8.29 -4.05
C ASN A 38 -10.53 8.93 -4.96
N GLY A 39 -11.62 8.21 -5.19
CA GLY A 39 -12.72 8.67 -6.03
C GLY A 39 -12.44 8.68 -7.54
N GLN A 40 -11.34 8.07 -7.99
CA GLN A 40 -11.00 8.01 -9.42
C GLN A 40 -10.66 6.60 -9.91
N SER A 41 -9.46 6.08 -9.59
CA SER A 41 -8.95 4.83 -10.17
C SER A 41 -8.02 4.10 -9.21
N CYS A 42 -7.99 2.77 -9.31
CA CYS A 42 -7.04 1.90 -8.62
C CYS A 42 -6.15 1.18 -9.63
N THR A 43 -4.89 1.00 -9.28
CA THR A 43 -3.94 0.17 -10.00
C THR A 43 -3.56 -1.02 -9.14
N ASN A 44 -3.69 -2.22 -9.72
CA ASN A 44 -3.19 -3.44 -9.11
C ASN A 44 -1.69 -3.56 -9.34
N ILE A 45 -0.92 -3.62 -8.26
CA ILE A 45 0.54 -3.75 -8.33
C ILE A 45 0.96 -5.20 -8.19
N SER A 46 0.25 -6.00 -7.38
CA SER A 46 0.67 -7.36 -7.09
C SER A 46 0.59 -8.26 -8.30
N ALA A 47 1.66 -9.00 -8.55
CA ALA A 47 1.64 -10.14 -9.47
C ALA A 47 0.99 -11.39 -8.86
N LEU A 48 0.89 -11.45 -7.52
CA LEU A 48 0.42 -12.62 -6.76
C LEU A 48 -0.55 -12.20 -5.65
N PRO A 49 -1.56 -13.03 -5.33
CA PRO A 49 -2.36 -12.87 -4.11
C PRO A 49 -1.49 -12.78 -2.86
N ILE A 50 -1.74 -11.80 -2.00
CA ILE A 50 -1.12 -11.71 -0.67
C ILE A 50 -1.46 -13.00 0.10
N PRO A 51 -0.45 -13.69 0.65
CA PRO A 51 -0.67 -14.94 1.37
C PRO A 51 -1.52 -14.72 2.60
N LYS A 52 -2.35 -15.72 2.92
CA LYS A 52 -3.22 -15.71 4.10
C LYS A 52 -2.51 -16.43 5.24
N ASN A 53 -2.66 -15.92 6.47
CA ASN A 53 -2.10 -16.47 7.71
C ASN A 53 -0.57 -16.42 7.83
N ASP A 54 0.10 -15.62 7.01
CA ASP A 54 1.55 -15.41 7.09
C ASP A 54 1.86 -14.05 7.72
N PHE A 55 2.87 -14.02 8.58
CA PHE A 55 3.43 -12.76 9.04
C PHE A 55 4.38 -12.21 7.97
N LEU A 56 3.99 -11.09 7.34
CA LEU A 56 4.62 -10.59 6.14
C LEU A 56 4.80 -9.07 6.20
N VAL A 57 5.95 -8.58 5.74
CA VAL A 57 6.14 -7.16 5.44
C VAL A 57 5.77 -6.91 3.99
N VAL A 58 4.74 -6.08 3.76
CA VAL A 58 4.34 -5.62 2.43
C VAL A 58 4.58 -4.11 2.34
N GLY A 59 5.21 -3.67 1.26
CA GLY A 59 5.45 -2.25 1.00
C GLY A 59 5.24 -1.89 -0.46
N SER A 60 4.79 -0.65 -0.71
CA SER A 60 4.75 -0.08 -2.05
C SER A 60 5.59 1.18 -2.16
N VAL A 61 6.38 1.26 -3.24
CA VAL A 61 7.12 2.46 -3.62
C VAL A 61 6.55 2.97 -4.93
N GLN A 62 6.06 4.20 -4.90
CA GLN A 62 5.62 4.91 -6.09
C GLN A 62 6.68 5.92 -6.47
N VAL A 63 6.96 6.04 -7.77
CA VAL A 63 7.83 7.07 -8.34
C VAL A 63 6.96 8.03 -9.14
N LEU A 64 6.63 9.18 -8.55
CA LEU A 64 5.73 10.20 -9.14
C LEU A 64 4.51 9.55 -9.85
N MET A 65 4.25 9.92 -11.10
CA MET A 65 3.23 9.32 -11.97
C MET A 65 3.86 8.37 -13.00
N THR A 66 4.88 7.60 -12.62
CA THR A 66 5.62 6.73 -13.56
C THR A 66 5.45 5.26 -13.27
N SER A 67 5.71 4.83 -12.04
CA SER A 67 5.64 3.42 -11.65
C SER A 67 5.26 3.25 -10.20
N ALA A 68 4.60 2.13 -9.90
CA ALA A 68 4.44 1.62 -8.55
C ALA A 68 5.05 0.21 -8.47
N ARG A 69 5.83 -0.03 -7.42
CA ARG A 69 6.51 -1.28 -7.12
C ARG A 69 6.03 -1.83 -5.79
N GLU A 70 5.79 -3.12 -5.73
CA GLU A 70 5.45 -3.84 -4.51
C GLU A 70 6.60 -4.75 -4.08
N TYR A 71 6.88 -4.77 -2.78
CA TYR A 71 7.91 -5.60 -2.18
C TYR A 71 7.33 -6.42 -1.02
N TRP A 72 7.69 -7.70 -0.95
CA TRP A 72 7.39 -8.58 0.18
C TRP A 72 8.69 -9.04 0.81
N ASN A 73 8.86 -8.80 2.12
CA ASN A 73 10.08 -9.10 2.89
C ASN A 73 11.39 -8.64 2.19
N GLY A 74 11.31 -7.57 1.38
CA GLY A 74 12.44 -6.97 0.66
C GLY A 74 12.56 -7.37 -0.82
N SER A 75 11.83 -8.38 -1.26
CA SER A 75 11.86 -8.83 -2.65
C SER A 75 10.78 -8.18 -3.49
N LEU A 76 11.15 -7.64 -4.66
CA LEU A 76 10.20 -7.08 -5.61
C LEU A 76 9.23 -8.18 -6.10
N LYS A 77 7.93 -7.95 -5.97
CA LYS A 77 6.88 -8.87 -6.40
C LYS A 77 6.08 -8.37 -7.59
N GLY A 78 5.99 -7.06 -7.77
CA GLY A 78 5.26 -6.46 -8.88
C GLY A 78 5.77 -5.07 -9.19
N GLN A 79 5.70 -4.69 -10.46
CA GLN A 79 5.95 -3.35 -10.94
C GLN A 79 5.01 -3.04 -12.09
N VAL A 80 4.26 -1.94 -11.96
CA VAL A 80 3.28 -1.52 -12.95
C VAL A 80 3.43 -0.02 -13.24
N PRO A 81 3.15 0.43 -14.47
CA PRO A 81 3.02 1.84 -14.76
C PRO A 81 1.78 2.40 -14.06
N ILE A 82 1.87 3.67 -13.65
CA ILE A 82 0.77 4.43 -13.05
C ILE A 82 0.71 5.80 -13.72
N SER A 83 -0.44 6.45 -13.73
CA SER A 83 -0.63 7.74 -14.42
C SER A 83 -1.33 8.79 -13.58
N HIS A 84 -1.43 8.57 -12.26
CA HIS A 84 -2.13 9.46 -11.35
C HIS A 84 -1.25 9.95 -10.21
N ASP A 85 -1.38 11.24 -9.91
CA ASP A 85 -0.81 11.90 -8.73
C ASP A 85 -1.82 11.93 -7.59
N TYR A 86 -1.35 12.12 -6.37
CA TYR A 86 -2.15 12.32 -5.18
C TYR A 86 -1.96 13.75 -4.71
N SER A 87 -3.05 14.47 -4.45
CA SER A 87 -3.09 15.90 -4.14
C SER A 87 -3.07 16.84 -5.35
N ILE A 88 -4.27 17.14 -5.85
CA ILE A 88 -4.52 18.44 -6.48
C ILE A 88 -5.93 18.86 -6.04
N GLY A 89 -6.05 19.64 -4.95
CA GLY A 89 -7.30 20.36 -4.73
C GLY A 89 -7.65 20.85 -3.33
N GLU A 90 -7.38 20.11 -2.25
CA GLU A 90 -7.94 20.46 -0.93
C GLU A 90 -6.99 20.20 0.24
N ASN A 91 -7.28 20.87 1.38
CA ASN A 91 -6.49 20.73 2.60
C ASN A 91 -6.54 19.26 3.10
N PRO A 92 -5.38 18.64 3.38
CA PRO A 92 -5.33 17.29 3.92
C PRO A 92 -6.01 17.24 5.30
N ASN A 93 -7.21 16.67 5.37
CA ASN A 93 -8.05 16.76 6.58
C ASN A 93 -8.29 15.43 7.29
N SER A 94 -7.89 14.28 6.72
CA SER A 94 -8.16 12.98 7.33
C SER A 94 -7.19 11.88 6.90
N ILE A 95 -6.80 11.04 7.86
CA ILE A 95 -6.15 9.75 7.63
C ILE A 95 -7.02 8.69 8.31
N TYR A 96 -7.32 7.62 7.58
CA TYR A 96 -8.06 6.47 8.09
C TYR A 96 -7.21 5.21 7.98
N LEU A 97 -7.26 4.39 9.03
CA LEU A 97 -6.70 3.05 9.08
C LEU A 97 -7.86 2.06 9.09
N GLY A 98 -7.96 1.20 8.08
CA GLY A 98 -9.05 0.24 8.00
C GLY A 98 -10.36 0.83 7.47
N ASN A 99 -11.12 0.01 6.74
CA ASN A 99 -12.54 0.24 6.43
C ASN A 99 -13.49 -0.68 7.21
N GLY A 100 -12.99 -1.40 8.21
CA GLY A 100 -13.73 -2.40 8.99
C GLY A 100 -13.71 -3.81 8.38
N ASN A 101 -13.14 -3.99 7.18
CA ASN A 101 -12.99 -5.31 6.55
C ASN A 101 -11.61 -5.95 6.80
N LEU A 102 -10.69 -5.23 7.46
CA LEU A 102 -9.37 -5.76 7.79
C LEU A 102 -9.48 -6.76 8.96
N ASP A 103 -9.15 -8.02 8.68
CA ASP A 103 -8.93 -9.05 9.68
C ASP A 103 -7.44 -9.42 9.71
N ALA A 104 -6.65 -8.60 10.41
CA ALA A 104 -5.22 -8.77 10.58
C ALA A 104 -4.69 -8.02 11.80
N ASP A 105 -3.58 -8.51 12.36
CA ASP A 105 -2.77 -7.80 13.35
C ASP A 105 -1.66 -7.00 12.65
N ILE A 106 -1.62 -5.68 12.86
CA ILE A 106 -0.58 -4.80 12.32
C ILE A 106 0.48 -4.55 13.39
N ALA A 107 1.71 -4.95 13.11
CA ALA A 107 2.84 -4.70 14.01
C ALA A 107 3.45 -3.29 13.82
N GLU A 108 3.59 -2.81 12.58
CA GLU A 108 4.27 -1.54 12.27
C GLU A 108 3.82 -0.95 10.93
N VAL A 109 3.69 0.39 10.88
CA VAL A 109 3.37 1.15 9.66
C VAL A 109 4.42 2.24 9.47
N LEU A 110 5.03 2.29 8.30
CA LEU A 110 6.01 3.32 7.91
C LEU A 110 5.53 4.03 6.65
N TYR A 111 5.68 5.36 6.63
CA TYR A 111 5.32 6.21 5.48
C TYR A 111 6.45 7.18 5.17
N PHE A 112 6.71 7.36 3.88
CA PHE A 112 7.72 8.28 3.36
C PHE A 112 7.07 9.17 2.29
N ASN A 113 7.36 10.46 2.37
CA ASN A 113 6.89 11.47 1.41
C ASN A 113 7.88 11.70 0.26
N THR A 114 8.87 10.82 0.12
CA THR A 114 9.89 10.85 -0.93
C THR A 114 9.99 9.49 -1.57
N ASP A 115 10.37 9.48 -2.84
CA ASP A 115 10.67 8.24 -3.56
C ASP A 115 11.87 7.54 -2.91
N LEU A 116 11.66 6.32 -2.40
CA LEU A 116 12.74 5.52 -1.85
C LEU A 116 13.55 4.88 -2.98
N THR A 117 14.88 4.98 -2.89
CA THR A 117 15.79 4.25 -3.78
C THR A 117 15.77 2.76 -3.45
N ASP A 118 16.22 1.90 -4.37
CA ASP A 118 16.32 0.46 -4.09
C ASP A 118 17.23 0.17 -2.88
N THR A 119 18.26 1.00 -2.66
CA THR A 119 19.12 0.91 -1.47
C THR A 119 18.35 1.26 -0.18
N ASP A 120 17.48 2.27 -0.21
CA ASP A 120 16.68 2.64 0.96
C ASP A 120 15.63 1.56 1.27
N VAL A 121 15.00 1.01 0.23
CA VAL A 121 14.10 -0.14 0.34
C VAL A 121 14.81 -1.32 0.99
N GLN A 122 16.00 -1.69 0.51
CA GLN A 122 16.78 -2.79 1.08
C GLN A 122 17.11 -2.58 2.56
N LYS A 123 17.54 -1.37 2.95
CA LYS A 123 17.81 -1.05 4.36
C LYS A 123 16.57 -1.19 5.24
N LEU A 124 15.42 -0.71 4.76
CA LEU A 124 14.16 -0.75 5.48
C LEU A 124 13.67 -2.18 5.70
N PHE A 125 13.67 -2.99 4.64
CA PHE A 125 13.27 -4.39 4.76
C PHE A 125 14.27 -5.22 5.55
N PHE A 126 15.57 -4.90 5.50
CA PHE A 126 16.55 -5.52 6.40
C PHE A 126 16.24 -5.22 7.88
N TYR A 127 15.93 -3.97 8.20
CA TYR A 127 15.52 -3.57 9.56
C TYR A 127 14.26 -4.32 10.02
N LEU A 128 13.20 -4.32 9.19
CA LEU A 128 11.93 -4.97 9.54
C LEU A 128 12.09 -6.49 9.67
N ASN A 129 12.81 -7.13 8.73
CA ASN A 129 13.08 -8.56 8.77
C ASN A 129 13.88 -8.93 10.03
N ALA A 130 14.92 -8.16 10.38
CA ALA A 130 15.70 -8.39 11.59
C ALA A 130 14.88 -8.20 12.87
N LYS A 131 14.04 -7.16 12.93
CA LYS A 131 13.20 -6.87 14.10
C LYS A 131 12.15 -7.94 14.35
N TYR A 132 11.56 -8.48 13.30
CA TYR A 132 10.43 -9.41 13.36
C TYR A 132 10.82 -10.88 13.12
N GLY A 133 12.11 -11.17 12.94
CA GLY A 133 12.60 -12.53 12.72
C GLY A 133 12.13 -13.14 11.39
N LEU A 134 11.91 -12.31 10.37
CA LEU A 134 11.44 -12.74 9.05
C LEU A 134 12.63 -13.05 8.14
N SER A 135 12.48 -14.09 7.32
CA SER A 135 13.43 -14.37 6.25
C SER A 135 13.09 -13.53 5.01
N PRO A 136 14.09 -12.97 4.31
CA PRO A 136 13.89 -12.49 2.95
C PRO A 136 13.32 -13.62 2.07
N MET A 137 12.29 -13.34 1.26
CA MET A 137 11.64 -14.32 0.37
C MET A 137 11.94 -14.09 -1.10
#